data_AF-A0A7C7ZSU8-F1
#
_entry.id   AF-A0A7C7ZSU8-F1
#
_cell.length_a   1.000
_cell.length_b   1.000
_cell.length_c   1.000
_cell.angle_alpha   90.00
_cell.angle_beta   90.00
_cell.angle_gamma   90.00
#
_symmetry.space_group_name_H-M   'P 1'
#
loop_
_entity.id
_entity.type
_entity.pdbx_description
1 polymer ?
#
loop_
_entity_poly.entity_id
_entity_poly.type
_entity_poly.pdbx_seq_one_letter_code
_entity_poly.pdbx_strand_id
1 'polypeptide(L)'
;MNAEIKTSIILGGIIAVAIIFLVIIFVGLDESVLINQDLGTVKAPNLVGISHYLNTSSEELAKKMKDKVILYDIWTYSCINCIRTLPFITSWDEKYSDQGLLIIGIHSPEFEFEKDPQNVKIAIEKYGITYPVVMDNSMETWKAFENNYWPRKYIADHKGNLRYDHIGEGGYQETEKIIQQLLDERAIAMNIENISKNKLVAIEEFEHTLFRTPELYFGYKFAQNRNQLGSDEGFQPERIVKYNEPKNIQLNKFYPIGNWKNHQDSMELTESKGMIKLSFNAKEVNIVTKNNAQLEIFLDGVPLTKKQAGSDISFGNRIDVSSAGMYNIISSKTSIAHTMEILIDGKGFQAFTFTFG
;
A
#
# COMPACT_ATOMS: atom_id res chain seq x y z
N MET A 1 9.10 -60.99 13.33
CA MET A 1 8.34 -59.89 12.69
C MET A 1 8.72 -58.63 13.45
N ASN A 2 9.57 -57.82 12.80
CA ASN A 2 10.68 -57.13 13.45
C ASN A 2 10.26 -55.84 14.16
N ALA A 3 10.95 -55.53 15.25
CA ALA A 3 10.71 -54.35 16.11
C ALA A 3 10.67 -53.04 15.31
N GLU A 4 11.38 -52.96 14.19
CA GLU A 4 11.39 -51.80 13.28
C GLU A 4 10.02 -51.49 12.65
N ILE A 5 9.22 -52.50 12.33
CA ILE A 5 7.87 -52.28 11.76
C ILE A 5 6.91 -51.73 12.83
N LYS A 6 7.05 -52.18 14.08
CA LYS A 6 6.25 -51.65 15.20
C LYS A 6 6.61 -50.20 15.50
N THR A 7 7.88 -49.83 15.47
CA THR A 7 8.32 -48.45 15.72
C THR A 7 7.85 -47.50 14.62
N SER A 8 7.90 -47.91 13.35
CA SER A 8 7.43 -47.08 12.22
C SER A 8 5.91 -46.88 12.22
N ILE A 9 5.12 -47.89 12.62
CA ILE A 9 3.67 -47.76 12.74
C ILE A 9 3.29 -46.84 13.92
N ILE A 10 4.00 -46.94 15.04
CA ILE A 10 3.77 -46.06 16.21
C ILE A 10 4.15 -44.63 15.87
N LEU A 11 5.29 -44.41 15.19
CA LEU A 11 5.74 -43.07 14.80
C LEU A 11 4.80 -42.44 13.75
N GLY A 12 4.34 -43.22 12.77
CA GLY A 12 3.36 -42.77 11.77
C GLY A 12 2.01 -42.42 12.39
N GLY A 13 1.55 -43.18 13.40
CA GLY A 13 0.33 -42.88 14.15
C GLY A 13 0.44 -41.58 14.96
N ILE A 14 1.59 -41.34 15.60
CA ILE A 14 1.83 -40.10 16.38
C ILE A 14 1.86 -38.87 15.46
N ILE A 15 2.50 -38.97 14.29
CA ILE A 15 2.55 -37.88 13.31
C ILE A 15 1.14 -37.58 12.76
N ALA A 16 0.36 -38.61 12.44
CA ALA A 16 -1.01 -38.42 11.95
C ALA A 16 -1.91 -37.75 13.01
N VAL A 17 -1.82 -38.16 14.28
CA VAL A 17 -2.57 -37.53 15.38
C VAL A 17 -2.10 -36.10 15.61
N ALA A 18 -0.80 -35.83 15.54
CA ALA A 18 -0.27 -34.47 15.67
C ALA A 18 -0.75 -33.56 14.53
N ILE A 19 -0.78 -34.04 13.28
CA ILE A 19 -1.30 -33.28 12.14
C ILE A 19 -2.81 -33.04 12.28
N ILE A 20 -3.59 -34.04 12.69
CA ILE A 20 -5.04 -33.88 12.91
C ILE A 20 -5.30 -32.89 14.06
N PHE A 21 -4.51 -32.94 15.14
CA PHE A 21 -4.62 -31.99 16.23
C PHE A 21 -4.22 -30.57 15.80
N LEU A 22 -3.20 -30.43 14.94
CA LEU A 22 -2.79 -29.15 14.37
C LEU A 22 -3.86 -28.57 13.44
N VAL A 23 -4.53 -29.42 12.65
CA VAL A 23 -5.65 -29.03 11.78
C VAL A 23 -6.89 -28.66 12.60
N ILE A 24 -7.19 -29.37 13.69
CA ILE A 24 -8.29 -29.00 14.60
C ILE A 24 -8.00 -27.67 15.31
N ILE A 25 -6.73 -27.40 15.68
CA ILE A 25 -6.32 -26.09 16.20
C ILE A 25 -6.45 -25.01 15.11
N PHE A 26 -6.05 -25.29 13.87
CA PHE A 26 -6.15 -24.33 12.76
C PHE A 26 -7.60 -24.03 12.37
N VAL A 27 -8.46 -25.05 12.33
CA VAL A 27 -9.90 -24.91 12.00
C VAL A 27 -10.68 -24.34 13.19
N GLY A 28 -10.29 -24.67 14.42
CA GLY A 28 -10.91 -24.13 15.64
C GLY A 28 -10.49 -22.69 15.99
N LEU A 29 -9.40 -22.19 15.39
CA LEU A 29 -8.97 -20.79 15.53
C LEU A 29 -9.67 -19.84 14.55
N ASP A 30 -10.33 -20.37 13.51
CA ASP A 30 -11.02 -19.55 12.49
C ASP A 30 -12.51 -19.31 12.81
N GLU A 31 -13.06 -20.05 13.79
CA GLU A 31 -14.47 -19.92 14.22
C GLU A 31 -14.65 -19.14 15.53
N SER A 32 -13.56 -18.65 16.13
CA SER A 32 -13.60 -17.68 17.23
C SER A 32 -13.21 -16.29 16.74
N VAL A 33 -13.97 -15.75 15.79
CA VAL A 33 -14.11 -14.29 15.70
C VAL A 33 -14.73 -13.86 17.02
N LEU A 34 -13.86 -13.33 17.88
CA LEU A 34 -14.21 -12.66 19.12
C LEU A 34 -15.24 -11.57 18.81
N ILE A 35 -16.52 -11.88 19.00
CA ILE A 35 -17.48 -10.89 19.49
C ILE A 35 -17.00 -10.58 20.91
N ASN A 36 -15.98 -9.74 21.02
CA ASN A 36 -15.50 -9.29 22.32
C ASN A 36 -16.53 -8.33 22.89
N GLN A 37 -17.24 -8.84 23.89
CA GLN A 37 -17.88 -8.08 24.95
C GLN A 37 -16.95 -6.94 25.41
N ASP A 38 -17.46 -5.72 25.35
CA ASP A 38 -17.09 -4.52 26.12
C ASP A 38 -15.69 -4.54 26.79
N LEU A 39 -14.64 -4.61 25.97
CA LEU A 39 -13.30 -4.14 26.35
C LEU A 39 -13.40 -2.62 26.43
N GLY A 40 -13.01 -2.03 27.56
CA GLY A 40 -13.15 -0.60 27.84
C GLY A 40 -12.98 0.29 26.61
N THR A 41 -13.92 1.19 26.40
CA THR A 41 -14.07 1.97 25.17
C THR A 41 -12.78 2.73 24.82
N VAL A 42 -12.01 2.20 23.87
CA VAL A 42 -10.81 2.86 23.34
C VAL A 42 -11.29 4.05 22.52
N LYS A 43 -10.88 5.26 22.91
CA LYS A 43 -11.16 6.47 22.13
C LYS A 43 -10.24 6.55 20.92
N ALA A 44 -10.76 7.09 19.82
CA ALA A 44 -9.90 7.50 18.72
C ALA A 44 -8.89 8.55 19.23
N PRO A 45 -7.58 8.39 18.95
CA PRO A 45 -6.58 9.39 19.30
C PRO A 45 -6.89 10.75 18.65
N ASN A 46 -6.40 11.82 19.28
CA ASN A 46 -6.43 13.14 18.64
C ASN A 46 -5.51 13.17 17.42
N LEU A 47 -5.91 13.92 16.39
CA LEU A 47 -5.03 14.27 15.28
C LEU A 47 -4.01 15.29 15.79
N VAL A 48 -2.73 14.91 15.81
CA VAL A 48 -1.62 15.68 16.39
C VAL A 48 -0.48 15.81 15.37
N GLY A 49 0.31 16.89 15.49
CA GLY A 49 1.43 17.14 14.57
C GLY A 49 1.03 17.42 13.13
N ILE A 50 -0.24 17.79 12.88
CA ILE A 50 -0.75 18.05 11.53
C ILE A 50 -0.06 19.28 10.94
N SER A 51 0.67 19.06 9.84
CA SER A 51 1.41 20.11 9.14
C SER A 51 0.52 20.97 8.24
N HIS A 52 -0.46 20.36 7.58
CA HIS A 52 -1.38 21.01 6.66
C HIS A 52 -2.76 20.36 6.70
N TYR A 53 -3.78 21.16 6.43
CA TYR A 53 -5.15 20.74 6.21
C TYR A 53 -5.51 21.00 4.75
N LEU A 54 -5.99 19.98 4.04
CA LEU A 54 -6.39 20.01 2.65
C LEU A 54 -7.89 19.68 2.59
N ASN A 55 -8.64 20.35 1.72
CA ASN A 55 -10.12 20.33 1.66
C ASN A 55 -10.84 20.75 2.98
N THR A 56 -10.12 21.36 3.93
CA THR A 56 -10.67 21.85 5.19
C THR A 56 -9.69 22.79 5.92
N SER A 57 -10.13 23.45 7.00
CA SER A 57 -9.27 24.02 8.05
C SER A 57 -9.30 23.19 9.34
N SER A 58 -8.40 23.48 10.29
CA SER A 58 -8.40 22.83 11.61
C SER A 58 -9.71 23.06 12.36
N GLU A 59 -10.23 24.29 12.35
CA GLU A 59 -11.47 24.68 13.01
C GLU A 59 -12.69 24.05 12.35
N GLU A 60 -12.72 23.99 11.02
CA GLU A 60 -13.77 23.32 10.27
C GLU A 60 -13.80 21.82 10.55
N LEU A 61 -12.64 21.17 10.54
CA LEU A 61 -12.54 19.74 10.82
C LEU A 61 -13.03 19.42 12.24
N ALA A 62 -12.56 20.17 13.24
CA ALA A 62 -13.00 19.98 14.63
C ALA A 62 -14.52 20.11 14.80
N LYS A 63 -15.15 21.06 14.08
CA LYS A 63 -16.61 21.21 14.06
C LYS A 63 -17.29 20.04 13.35
N LYS A 64 -16.77 19.63 12.19
CA LYS A 64 -17.31 18.51 11.39
C LYS A 64 -17.25 17.18 12.14
N MET A 65 -16.25 16.94 12.98
CA MET A 65 -16.08 15.69 13.72
C MET A 65 -17.16 15.46 14.79
N LYS A 66 -17.83 16.50 15.26
CA LYS A 66 -18.80 16.39 16.35
C LYS A 66 -19.99 15.50 15.94
N ASP A 67 -20.27 14.51 16.78
CA ASP A 67 -21.38 13.57 16.64
C ASP A 67 -21.43 12.85 15.27
N LYS A 68 -20.29 12.63 14.62
CA LYS A 68 -20.17 11.90 13.34
C LYS A 68 -19.59 10.50 13.56
N VAL A 69 -19.97 9.56 12.69
CA VAL A 69 -19.19 8.33 12.49
C VAL A 69 -17.97 8.72 11.68
N ILE A 70 -16.76 8.42 12.17
CA ILE A 70 -15.52 8.89 11.53
C ILE A 70 -14.73 7.69 11.01
N LEU A 71 -14.44 7.68 9.71
CA LEU A 71 -13.47 6.77 9.11
C LEU A 71 -12.14 7.52 8.96
N TYR A 72 -11.10 7.05 9.64
CA TYR A 72 -9.74 7.51 9.47
C TYR A 72 -9.05 6.58 8.47
N ASP A 73 -8.68 7.12 7.31
CA ASP A 73 -7.94 6.40 6.28
C ASP A 73 -6.47 6.84 6.33
N ILE A 74 -5.58 5.99 6.81
CA ILE A 74 -4.14 6.27 6.82
C ILE A 74 -3.54 5.83 5.49
N TRP A 75 -3.08 6.79 4.70
CA TRP A 75 -2.66 6.57 3.31
C TRP A 75 -1.43 7.40 2.93
N THR A 76 -0.81 7.05 1.81
CA THR A 76 0.17 7.90 1.10
C THR A 76 -0.03 7.76 -0.40
N TYR A 77 0.22 8.82 -1.18
CA TYR A 77 -0.24 8.87 -2.56
C TYR A 77 0.59 8.06 -3.56
N SER A 78 1.82 7.63 -3.21
CA SER A 78 2.61 6.75 -4.09
C SER A 78 2.47 5.26 -3.74
N CYS A 79 1.69 4.91 -2.72
CA CYS A 79 1.42 3.53 -2.33
C CYS A 79 0.32 2.91 -3.21
N ILE A 80 0.66 1.88 -3.97
CA ILE A 80 -0.29 1.19 -4.86
C ILE A 80 -1.50 0.61 -4.10
N ASN A 81 -1.28 0.05 -2.91
CA ASN A 81 -2.34 -0.54 -2.09
C ASN A 81 -3.33 0.54 -1.62
N CYS A 82 -2.84 1.73 -1.29
CA CYS A 82 -3.67 2.90 -1.00
C CYS A 82 -4.46 3.30 -2.25
N ILE A 83 -3.79 3.47 -3.40
CA ILE A 83 -4.43 3.86 -4.66
C ILE A 83 -5.58 2.92 -5.04
N ARG A 84 -5.41 1.60 -4.87
CA ARG A 84 -6.48 0.61 -5.12
C ARG A 84 -7.62 0.66 -4.10
N THR A 85 -7.38 1.17 -2.91
CA THR A 85 -8.39 1.36 -1.85
C THR A 85 -9.22 2.62 -2.09
N LEU A 86 -8.63 3.69 -2.63
CA LEU A 86 -9.28 5.01 -2.78
C LEU A 86 -10.65 4.99 -3.48
N PRO A 87 -10.89 4.22 -4.57
CA PRO A 87 -12.22 4.16 -5.20
C PRO A 87 -13.35 3.74 -4.25
N PHE A 88 -13.06 2.86 -3.28
CA PHE A 88 -14.03 2.45 -2.27
C PHE A 88 -14.26 3.58 -1.26
N ILE A 89 -13.19 4.23 -0.81
CA ILE A 89 -13.25 5.33 0.15
C ILE A 89 -14.05 6.51 -0.41
N THR A 90 -13.78 6.95 -1.65
CA THR A 90 -14.52 8.03 -2.30
C THR A 90 -15.98 7.66 -2.53
N SER A 91 -16.26 6.41 -2.93
CA SER A 91 -17.64 5.92 -3.07
C SER A 91 -18.41 5.90 -1.75
N TRP A 92 -17.74 5.61 -0.63
CA TRP A 92 -18.37 5.69 0.70
C TRP A 92 -18.60 7.14 1.13
N ASP A 93 -17.68 8.05 0.85
CA ASP A 93 -17.86 9.47 1.13
C ASP A 93 -19.08 10.04 0.40
N GLU A 94 -19.17 9.80 -0.92
CA GLU A 94 -20.30 10.24 -1.75
C GLU A 94 -21.64 9.70 -1.23
N LYS A 95 -21.65 8.46 -0.76
CA LYS A 95 -22.88 7.74 -0.40
C LYS A 95 -23.36 8.02 1.02
N TYR A 96 -22.45 8.25 1.97
CA TYR A 96 -22.77 8.26 3.39
C TYR A 96 -22.46 9.58 4.11
N SER A 97 -21.80 10.54 3.46
CA SER A 97 -21.47 11.85 4.06
C SER A 97 -22.69 12.58 4.64
N ASP A 98 -23.78 12.64 3.86
CA ASP A 98 -25.07 13.25 4.27
C ASP A 98 -25.77 12.48 5.41
N GLN A 99 -25.46 11.20 5.58
CA GLN A 99 -26.05 10.33 6.60
C GLN A 99 -25.31 10.41 7.94
N GLY A 100 -24.15 11.09 7.98
CA GLY A 100 -23.35 11.25 9.20
C GLY A 100 -22.00 10.57 9.18
N LEU A 101 -21.55 10.05 8.03
CA LEU A 101 -20.15 9.63 7.86
C LEU A 101 -19.27 10.87 7.67
N LEU A 102 -18.09 10.84 8.26
CA LEU A 102 -17.00 11.76 7.96
C LEU A 102 -15.76 10.92 7.67
N ILE A 103 -15.23 11.04 6.47
CA ILE A 103 -13.93 10.44 6.13
C ILE A 103 -12.83 11.49 6.39
N ILE A 104 -11.74 11.06 7.01
CA ILE A 104 -10.53 11.87 7.21
C ILE A 104 -9.36 11.08 6.63
N GLY A 105 -8.82 11.56 5.50
CA GLY A 105 -7.59 11.02 4.94
C GLY A 105 -6.39 11.53 5.74
N ILE A 106 -5.73 10.65 6.49
CA ILE A 106 -4.49 10.95 7.19
C ILE A 106 -3.33 10.60 6.26
N HIS A 107 -2.88 11.60 5.50
CA HIS A 107 -1.73 11.44 4.61
C HIS A 107 -0.44 11.38 5.43
N SER A 108 0.09 10.17 5.60
CA SER A 108 1.31 9.88 6.36
C SER A 108 2.39 9.45 5.37
N PRO A 109 3.44 10.26 5.13
CA PRO A 109 4.38 10.03 4.04
C PRO A 109 5.32 8.85 4.30
N GLU A 110 5.53 8.01 3.27
CA GLU A 110 6.56 6.98 3.23
C GLU A 110 7.91 7.57 2.80
N PHE A 111 7.89 8.53 1.85
CA PHE A 111 9.08 9.18 1.28
C PHE A 111 9.11 10.69 1.51
N GLU A 112 10.30 11.30 1.49
CA GLU A 112 10.45 12.74 1.77
C GLU A 112 9.72 13.64 0.76
N PHE A 113 9.61 13.22 -0.51
CA PHE A 113 8.91 14.01 -1.53
C PHE A 113 7.38 14.05 -1.30
N GLU A 114 6.83 13.14 -0.51
CA GLU A 114 5.41 13.08 -0.21
C GLU A 114 4.99 14.09 0.88
N LYS A 115 5.97 14.74 1.53
CA LYS A 115 5.72 15.83 2.49
C LYS A 115 5.33 17.15 1.84
N ASP A 116 5.51 17.28 0.52
CA ASP A 116 5.15 18.49 -0.22
C ASP A 116 3.63 18.58 -0.43
N PRO A 117 2.95 19.60 0.15
CA PRO A 117 1.50 19.74 0.02
C PRO A 117 1.01 19.89 -1.42
N GLN A 118 1.84 20.38 -2.36
CA GLN A 118 1.43 20.49 -3.77
C GLN A 118 1.33 19.12 -4.43
N ASN A 119 2.24 18.19 -4.12
CA ASN A 119 2.17 16.83 -4.64
C ASN A 119 0.92 16.11 -4.11
N VAL A 120 0.62 16.27 -2.81
CA VAL A 120 -0.57 15.68 -2.20
C VAL A 120 -1.84 16.27 -2.81
N LYS A 121 -1.91 17.58 -3.08
CA LYS A 121 -3.06 18.21 -3.76
C LYS A 121 -3.29 17.65 -5.16
N ILE A 122 -2.23 17.48 -5.96
CA ILE A 122 -2.34 16.87 -7.30
C ILE A 122 -2.90 15.45 -7.19
N ALA A 123 -2.47 14.67 -6.19
CA ALA A 123 -3.00 13.33 -5.96
C ALA A 123 -4.47 13.35 -5.53
N ILE A 124 -4.85 14.26 -4.61
CA ILE A 124 -6.24 14.46 -4.18
C ILE A 124 -7.14 14.72 -5.39
N GLU A 125 -6.73 15.62 -6.28
CA GLU A 125 -7.46 15.93 -7.52
C GLU A 125 -7.50 14.71 -8.46
N LYS A 126 -6.36 14.04 -8.68
CA LYS A 126 -6.23 12.86 -9.55
C LYS A 126 -7.17 11.72 -9.12
N TYR A 127 -7.32 11.50 -7.82
CA TYR A 127 -8.10 10.39 -7.27
C TYR A 127 -9.51 10.78 -6.81
N GLY A 128 -9.96 12.01 -7.08
CA GLY A 128 -11.32 12.45 -6.77
C GLY A 128 -11.60 12.54 -5.27
N ILE A 129 -10.59 12.86 -4.46
CA ILE A 129 -10.72 12.98 -3.01
C ILE A 129 -11.33 14.35 -2.67
N THR A 130 -12.57 14.36 -2.20
CA THR A 130 -13.30 15.57 -1.79
C THR A 130 -13.40 15.74 -0.29
N TYR A 131 -13.26 14.65 0.47
CA TYR A 131 -13.24 14.66 1.93
C TYR A 131 -11.99 15.35 2.51
N PRO A 132 -12.01 15.77 3.79
CA PRO A 132 -10.87 16.33 4.48
C PRO A 132 -9.62 15.43 4.46
N VAL A 133 -8.48 16.02 4.13
CA VAL A 133 -7.17 15.36 4.23
C VAL A 133 -6.26 16.16 5.17
N VAL A 134 -5.60 15.47 6.09
CA VAL A 134 -4.60 16.05 7.00
C VAL A 134 -3.22 15.47 6.67
N MET A 135 -2.19 16.32 6.65
CA MET A 135 -0.82 15.90 6.36
C MET A 135 -0.03 15.66 7.65
N ASP A 136 0.22 14.39 7.97
CA ASP A 136 0.98 13.92 9.13
C ASP A 136 2.48 13.78 8.82
N ASN A 137 3.12 14.87 8.40
CA ASN A 137 4.50 14.86 7.92
C ASN A 137 5.54 14.41 8.97
N SER A 138 5.21 14.54 10.26
CA SER A 138 6.05 14.11 11.40
C SER A 138 5.71 12.72 11.92
N MET A 139 4.73 12.03 11.30
CA MET A 139 4.22 10.72 11.72
C MET A 139 3.75 10.71 13.18
N GLU A 140 3.23 11.82 13.69
CA GLU A 140 2.77 11.95 15.08
C GLU A 140 1.38 11.35 15.24
N THR A 141 0.47 11.62 14.29
CA THR A 141 -0.86 10.98 14.28
C THR A 141 -0.73 9.49 14.00
N TRP A 142 0.11 9.09 13.05
CA TRP A 142 0.49 7.70 12.78
C TRP A 142 0.88 6.94 14.07
N LYS A 143 1.76 7.54 14.88
CA LYS A 143 2.19 6.97 16.16
C LYS A 143 1.07 6.96 17.20
N ALA A 144 0.25 8.02 17.25
CA ALA A 144 -0.88 8.09 18.17
C ALA A 144 -1.91 6.98 17.92
N PHE A 145 -2.08 6.57 16.65
CA PHE A 145 -2.89 5.42 16.24
C PHE A 145 -2.16 4.08 16.35
N GLU A 146 -0.92 4.04 16.86
CA GLU A 146 -0.07 2.84 16.92
C GLU A 146 0.00 2.12 15.55
N ASN A 147 0.04 2.90 14.46
CA ASN A 147 0.00 2.36 13.11
C ASN A 147 1.38 1.83 12.65
N ASN A 148 1.36 0.84 11.75
CA ASN A 148 2.55 0.29 11.10
C ASN A 148 2.33 -0.04 9.61
N TYR A 149 1.19 0.32 9.01
CA TYR A 149 0.80 -0.14 7.67
C TYR A 149 0.11 0.93 6.82
N TRP A 150 0.31 0.83 5.50
CA TRP A 150 -0.44 1.54 4.48
C TRP A 150 -1.15 0.55 3.54
N PRO A 151 -2.44 0.76 3.19
CA PRO A 151 -3.39 1.59 3.92
C PRO A 151 -3.77 0.94 5.26
N ARG A 152 -4.37 1.72 6.17
CA ARG A 152 -5.08 1.18 7.34
C ARG A 152 -6.28 2.05 7.65
N LYS A 153 -7.39 1.40 7.98
CA LYS A 153 -8.68 2.05 8.20
C LYS A 153 -9.09 1.86 9.65
N TYR A 154 -9.44 2.95 10.32
CA TYR A 154 -10.07 2.90 11.65
C TYR A 154 -11.44 3.56 11.58
N ILE A 155 -12.44 2.99 12.25
CA ILE A 155 -13.76 3.62 12.34
C ILE A 155 -14.11 3.89 13.79
N ALA A 156 -14.44 5.15 14.07
CA ALA A 156 -14.98 5.59 15.34
C ALA A 156 -16.50 5.84 15.25
N ASP A 157 -17.23 5.48 16.31
CA ASP A 157 -18.65 5.82 16.45
C ASP A 157 -18.87 7.33 16.70
N HIS A 158 -20.14 7.75 16.73
CA HIS A 158 -20.55 9.14 17.00
C HIS A 158 -20.16 9.67 18.40
N LYS A 159 -19.66 8.81 19.30
CA LYS A 159 -19.13 9.20 20.61
C LYS A 159 -17.60 9.24 20.61
N GLY A 160 -16.95 8.94 19.48
CA GLY A 160 -15.50 8.92 19.31
C GLY A 160 -14.83 7.65 19.83
N ASN A 161 -15.56 6.56 20.09
CA ASN A 161 -14.94 5.27 20.43
C ASN A 161 -14.53 4.55 19.15
N LEU A 162 -13.34 3.98 19.09
CA LEU A 162 -12.93 3.08 18.02
C LEU A 162 -13.76 1.79 18.10
N ARG A 163 -14.32 1.40 16.96
CA ARG A 163 -15.21 0.24 16.80
C ARG A 163 -14.72 -0.71 15.72
N TYR A 164 -13.72 -0.31 14.94
CA TYR A 164 -13.18 -1.10 13.84
C TYR A 164 -11.75 -0.68 13.51
N ASP A 165 -10.98 -1.66 13.08
CA ASP A 165 -9.60 -1.54 12.61
C ASP A 165 -9.39 -2.57 11.50
N HIS A 166 -8.89 -2.11 10.36
CA HIS A 166 -8.56 -2.97 9.23
C HIS A 166 -7.21 -2.58 8.65
N ILE A 167 -6.28 -3.53 8.68
CA ILE A 167 -4.93 -3.42 8.13
C ILE A 167 -4.94 -3.80 6.65
N GLY A 168 -4.38 -2.94 5.82
CA GLY A 168 -4.10 -3.24 4.42
C GLY A 168 -5.26 -2.97 3.45
N GLU A 169 -5.01 -3.40 2.21
CA GLU A 169 -5.96 -3.38 1.09
C GLU A 169 -6.98 -4.52 1.24
N GLY A 170 -8.24 -4.26 0.89
CA GLY A 170 -9.33 -5.25 0.97
C GLY A 170 -10.33 -4.99 2.10
N GLY A 171 -11.14 -6.02 2.38
CA GLY A 171 -12.16 -6.00 3.45
C GLY A 171 -13.26 -4.97 3.22
N TYR A 172 -13.51 -4.55 1.97
CA TYR A 172 -14.35 -3.39 1.68
C TYR A 172 -15.82 -3.64 2.06
N GLN A 173 -16.38 -4.81 1.73
CA GLN A 173 -17.76 -5.13 2.10
C GLN A 173 -17.96 -5.22 3.62
N GLU A 174 -16.97 -5.73 4.34
CA GLU A 174 -17.00 -5.80 5.80
C GLU A 174 -16.93 -4.39 6.40
N THR A 175 -15.95 -3.59 5.94
CA THR A 175 -15.78 -2.19 6.35
C THR A 175 -17.07 -1.39 6.12
N GLU A 176 -17.70 -1.53 4.95
CA GLU A 176 -18.94 -0.81 4.64
C GLU A 176 -20.12 -1.26 5.51
N LYS A 177 -20.22 -2.55 5.86
CA LYS A 177 -21.25 -3.01 6.81
C LYS A 177 -21.07 -2.38 8.19
N ILE A 178 -19.83 -2.21 8.65
CA ILE A 178 -19.55 -1.50 9.90
C ILE A 178 -19.93 -0.02 9.79
N ILE A 179 -19.62 0.64 8.68
CA ILE A 179 -20.06 2.02 8.43
C ILE A 179 -21.59 2.11 8.57
N GLN A 180 -22.33 1.25 7.87
CA GLN A 180 -23.80 1.22 7.94
C GLN A 180 -24.30 0.98 9.37
N GLN A 181 -23.75 0.01 10.07
CA GLN A 181 -24.12 -0.29 11.46
C GLN A 181 -23.92 0.93 12.38
N LEU A 182 -22.79 1.61 12.29
CA LEU A 182 -22.50 2.75 13.17
C LEU A 182 -23.33 3.98 12.82
N LEU A 183 -23.69 4.15 11.55
CA LEU A 183 -24.64 5.18 11.12
C LEU A 183 -26.04 4.89 11.65
N ASP A 184 -26.46 3.63 11.69
CA ASP A 184 -27.73 3.22 12.29
C ASP A 184 -27.75 3.49 13.81
N GLU A 185 -26.70 3.07 14.53
CA GLU A 185 -26.53 3.35 15.96
C GLU A 185 -26.59 4.86 16.25
N ARG A 186 -25.95 5.68 15.40
CA ARG A 186 -25.98 7.15 15.48
C ARG A 186 -27.38 7.70 15.25
N ALA A 187 -28.06 7.26 14.19
CA ALA A 187 -29.39 7.75 13.84
C ALA A 187 -30.41 7.46 14.96
N ILE A 188 -30.34 6.27 15.57
CA ILE A 188 -31.14 5.91 16.74
C ILE A 188 -30.84 6.84 17.92
N ALA A 189 -29.56 7.05 18.24
CA ALA A 189 -29.16 7.93 19.34
C ALA A 189 -29.61 9.39 19.16
N MET A 190 -29.82 9.83 17.92
CA MET A 190 -30.23 11.19 17.56
C MET A 190 -31.73 11.33 17.25
N ASN A 191 -32.52 10.26 17.32
CA ASN A 191 -33.92 10.23 16.89
C ASN A 191 -34.12 10.71 15.43
N ILE A 192 -33.24 10.31 14.51
CA ILE A 192 -33.36 10.61 13.08
C ILE A 192 -34.29 9.57 12.44
N GLU A 193 -35.44 10.01 11.93
CA GLU A 193 -36.38 9.18 11.18
C GLU A 193 -35.90 8.96 9.72
N ASN A 194 -36.18 7.78 9.15
CA ASN A 194 -35.80 7.34 7.79
C ASN A 194 -34.30 7.10 7.54
N ILE A 195 -33.79 5.98 8.03
CA ILE A 195 -32.51 5.43 7.57
C ILE A 195 -32.77 4.63 6.29
N SER A 196 -32.24 5.09 5.16
CA SER A 196 -32.28 4.33 3.91
C SER A 196 -31.39 3.10 4.01
N LYS A 197 -31.95 1.91 3.76
CA LYS A 197 -31.15 0.69 3.57
C LYS A 197 -30.40 0.78 2.25
N ASN A 198 -29.15 1.23 2.32
CA ASN A 198 -28.29 1.33 1.16
C ASN A 198 -27.71 -0.06 0.83
N LYS A 199 -27.78 -0.48 -0.44
CA LYS A 199 -27.01 -1.64 -0.92
C LYS A 199 -25.52 -1.35 -0.77
N LEU A 200 -24.65 -2.35 -0.61
CA LEU A 200 -23.19 -2.14 -0.58
C LEU A 200 -22.66 -1.62 -1.93
N VAL A 201 -21.52 -0.94 -1.91
CA VAL A 201 -20.77 -0.54 -3.11
C VAL A 201 -20.31 -1.79 -3.84
N ALA A 202 -20.52 -1.83 -5.16
CA ALA A 202 -20.18 -2.95 -6.03
C ALA A 202 -19.03 -2.56 -6.96
N ILE A 203 -17.83 -2.43 -6.40
CA ILE A 203 -16.58 -2.25 -7.15
C ILE A 203 -15.84 -3.58 -7.14
N GLU A 204 -15.27 -3.96 -8.28
CA GLU A 204 -14.44 -5.14 -8.41
C GLU A 204 -13.12 -4.94 -7.65
N GLU A 205 -12.82 -5.86 -6.73
CA GLU A 205 -11.57 -5.85 -5.97
C GLU A 205 -10.42 -6.34 -6.85
N PHE A 206 -9.22 -5.84 -6.58
CA PHE A 206 -8.04 -6.28 -7.30
C PHE A 206 -7.61 -7.70 -6.84
N GLU A 207 -7.63 -8.66 -7.76
CA GLU A 207 -7.30 -10.05 -7.43
C GLU A 207 -5.79 -10.30 -7.32
N HIS A 208 -5.23 -10.20 -6.12
CA HIS A 208 -3.80 -10.41 -5.89
C HIS A 208 -3.29 -11.79 -6.34
N THR A 209 -2.08 -11.81 -6.88
CA THR A 209 -1.39 -13.08 -7.18
C THR A 209 -0.77 -13.68 -5.90
N LEU A 210 -0.98 -14.98 -5.67
CA LEU A 210 -0.53 -15.70 -4.45
C LEU A 210 0.99 -15.65 -4.25
N PHE A 211 1.73 -15.80 -5.35
CA PHE A 211 3.19 -15.70 -5.36
C PHE A 211 3.57 -14.50 -6.20
N ARG A 212 4.06 -13.45 -5.55
CA ARG A 212 4.56 -12.25 -6.22
C ARG A 212 5.88 -11.78 -5.65
N THR A 213 6.60 -11.00 -6.44
CA THR A 213 7.78 -10.27 -5.98
C THR A 213 7.39 -9.34 -4.83
N PRO A 214 8.14 -9.34 -3.71
CA PRO A 214 7.92 -8.39 -2.62
C PRO A 214 8.31 -6.99 -3.09
N GLU A 215 7.86 -5.97 -2.36
CA GLU A 215 8.29 -4.61 -2.62
C GLU A 215 9.82 -4.44 -2.50
N LEU A 216 10.43 -3.78 -3.49
CA LEU A 216 11.88 -3.64 -3.61
C LEU A 216 12.31 -2.18 -3.49
N TYR A 217 12.88 -1.81 -2.34
CA TYR A 217 13.30 -0.43 -2.06
C TYR A 217 14.73 -0.11 -2.53
N PHE A 218 14.89 1.09 -3.08
CA PHE A 218 16.17 1.69 -3.46
C PHE A 218 16.83 2.48 -2.32
N GLY A 219 16.08 2.88 -1.29
CA GLY A 219 16.65 3.53 -0.11
C GLY A 219 17.32 2.56 0.85
N TYR A 220 18.56 2.85 1.25
CA TYR A 220 19.31 1.96 2.15
C TYR A 220 18.65 1.80 3.53
N LYS A 221 17.82 2.75 3.98
CA LYS A 221 17.09 2.65 5.25
C LYS A 221 15.98 1.60 5.20
N PHE A 222 15.27 1.51 4.08
CA PHE A 222 14.17 0.56 3.91
C PHE A 222 14.65 -0.84 3.52
N ALA A 223 15.80 -0.90 2.85
CA ALA A 223 16.41 -2.13 2.38
C ALA A 223 17.11 -2.96 3.47
N GLN A 224 17.30 -2.42 4.68
CA GLN A 224 17.95 -3.13 5.77
C GLN A 224 17.24 -4.47 6.03
N ASN A 225 17.99 -5.56 5.99
CA ASN A 225 17.52 -6.94 6.15
C ASN A 225 16.63 -7.51 5.02
N ARG A 226 16.46 -6.81 3.89
CA ARG A 226 15.61 -7.29 2.76
C ARG A 226 16.36 -8.00 1.63
N ASN A 227 17.70 -7.94 1.60
CA ASN A 227 18.57 -8.58 0.58
C ASN A 227 18.10 -8.41 -0.88
N GLN A 228 17.56 -7.23 -1.21
CA GLN A 228 16.85 -6.93 -2.46
C GLN A 228 17.72 -6.25 -3.54
N LEU A 229 18.85 -5.64 -3.14
CA LEU A 229 19.86 -5.18 -4.09
C LEU A 229 20.73 -6.36 -4.47
N GLY A 230 20.75 -6.70 -5.76
CA GLY A 230 21.49 -7.85 -6.28
C GLY A 230 22.92 -7.54 -6.71
N SER A 231 23.29 -6.26 -6.84
CA SER A 231 24.64 -5.85 -7.25
C SER A 231 25.69 -6.15 -6.17
N ASP A 232 26.84 -6.69 -6.59
CA ASP A 232 27.94 -7.10 -5.71
C ASP A 232 28.50 -5.93 -4.88
N GLU A 233 28.40 -4.70 -5.39
CA GLU A 233 28.87 -3.48 -4.72
C GLU A 233 28.06 -3.14 -3.46
N GLY A 234 26.82 -3.63 -3.37
CA GLY A 234 25.90 -3.39 -2.26
C GLY A 234 25.55 -1.91 -2.05
N PHE A 235 24.76 -1.64 -1.01
CA PHE A 235 24.44 -0.26 -0.63
C PHE A 235 25.67 0.41 0.01
N GLN A 236 26.01 1.61 -0.46
CA GLN A 236 27.04 2.46 0.13
C GLN A 236 26.42 3.80 0.56
N PRO A 237 25.98 3.93 1.83
CA PRO A 237 25.21 5.09 2.29
C PRO A 237 25.85 6.43 1.93
N GLU A 238 25.05 7.32 1.33
CA GLU A 238 25.39 8.68 0.90
C GLU A 238 26.53 8.80 -0.12
N ARG A 239 26.95 7.68 -0.74
CA ARG A 239 28.02 7.63 -1.73
C ARG A 239 27.47 7.39 -3.14
N ILE A 240 28.20 7.93 -4.12
CA ILE A 240 28.07 7.57 -5.52
C ILE A 240 28.82 6.25 -5.72
N VAL A 241 28.13 5.25 -6.28
CA VAL A 241 28.66 3.92 -6.58
C VAL A 241 28.48 3.66 -8.06
N LYS A 242 29.54 3.15 -8.69
CA LYS A 242 29.45 2.59 -10.03
C LYS A 242 28.99 1.14 -9.92
N TYR A 243 27.74 0.88 -10.28
CA TYR A 243 27.22 -0.47 -10.37
C TYR A 243 27.45 -1.05 -11.76
N ASN A 244 27.99 -2.26 -11.83
CA ASN A 244 28.32 -2.92 -13.09
C ASN A 244 27.21 -3.87 -13.55
N GLU A 245 27.25 -4.26 -14.83
CA GLU A 245 26.35 -5.26 -15.39
C GLU A 245 26.43 -6.58 -14.58
N PRO A 246 25.29 -7.13 -14.11
CA PRO A 246 25.30 -8.36 -13.32
C PRO A 246 25.64 -9.57 -14.19
N LYS A 247 26.40 -10.51 -13.63
CA LYS A 247 26.65 -11.82 -14.28
C LYS A 247 25.42 -12.73 -14.26
N ASN A 248 24.57 -12.58 -13.25
CA ASN A 248 23.35 -13.34 -13.07
C ASN A 248 22.27 -12.46 -12.42
N ILE A 249 21.03 -12.60 -12.86
CA ILE A 249 19.88 -11.85 -12.36
C ILE A 249 19.00 -12.81 -11.56
N GLN A 250 18.99 -12.64 -10.25
CA GLN A 250 18.16 -13.41 -9.33
C GLN A 250 16.74 -12.84 -9.22
N LEU A 251 15.75 -13.72 -9.07
CA LEU A 251 14.36 -13.34 -8.80
C LEU A 251 14.27 -12.50 -7.51
N ASN A 252 13.39 -11.50 -7.51
CA ASN A 252 13.13 -10.60 -6.38
C ASN A 252 14.32 -9.71 -6.02
N LYS A 253 15.22 -9.46 -6.98
CA LYS A 253 16.33 -8.51 -6.82
C LYS A 253 16.42 -7.55 -7.98
N PHE A 254 16.79 -6.31 -7.68
CA PHE A 254 17.07 -5.30 -8.68
C PHE A 254 18.58 -5.01 -8.76
N TYR A 255 19.00 -4.51 -9.93
CA TYR A 255 20.39 -4.27 -10.31
C TYR A 255 20.47 -2.92 -11.04
N PRO A 256 20.78 -1.81 -10.35
CA PRO A 256 21.13 -0.57 -11.02
C PRO A 256 22.46 -0.76 -11.79
N ILE A 257 22.62 -0.07 -12.92
CA ILE A 257 23.83 -0.06 -13.74
C ILE A 257 24.16 1.39 -14.08
N GLY A 258 25.44 1.76 -13.94
CA GLY A 258 25.92 3.14 -14.06
C GLY A 258 26.30 3.76 -12.71
N ASN A 259 26.51 5.07 -12.66
CA ASN A 259 26.84 5.79 -11.43
C ASN A 259 25.60 6.28 -10.67
N TRP A 260 25.33 5.67 -9.52
CA TRP A 260 24.16 5.95 -8.69
C TRP A 260 24.56 6.43 -7.28
N LYS A 261 23.95 7.51 -6.82
CA LYS A 261 24.05 7.97 -5.43
C LYS A 261 23.03 7.22 -4.57
N ASN A 262 23.47 6.64 -3.47
CA ASN A 262 22.59 5.94 -2.52
C ASN A 262 22.12 6.93 -1.43
N HIS A 263 20.86 7.34 -1.50
CA HIS A 263 20.23 8.16 -0.47
C HIS A 263 19.50 7.28 0.56
N GLN A 264 19.08 7.89 1.66
CA GLN A 264 18.36 7.19 2.74
C GLN A 264 17.10 6.46 2.25
N ASP A 265 16.33 7.10 1.38
CA ASP A 265 15.02 6.64 0.89
C ASP A 265 14.99 6.27 -0.60
N SER A 266 16.07 6.51 -1.34
CA SER A 266 16.12 6.36 -2.79
C SER A 266 17.54 6.09 -3.34
N MET A 267 17.63 5.80 -4.64
CA MET A 267 18.86 5.95 -5.41
C MET A 267 18.68 6.98 -6.52
N GLU A 268 19.72 7.77 -6.78
CA GLU A 268 19.75 8.80 -7.82
C GLU A 268 20.79 8.50 -8.90
N LEU A 269 20.36 8.47 -10.16
CA LEU A 269 21.26 8.35 -11.30
C LEU A 269 22.03 9.68 -11.51
N THR A 270 23.36 9.63 -11.35
CA THR A 270 24.21 10.84 -11.44
C THR A 270 24.70 11.15 -12.86
N GLU A 271 24.44 10.24 -13.81
CA GLU A 271 24.77 10.34 -15.22
C GLU A 271 23.53 10.65 -16.06
N SER A 272 23.71 11.06 -17.33
CA SER A 272 22.58 11.30 -18.23
C SER A 272 21.82 10.03 -18.60
N LYS A 273 22.52 8.89 -18.63
CA LYS A 273 21.96 7.59 -19.00
C LYS A 273 22.33 6.55 -17.98
N GLY A 274 21.41 5.63 -17.72
CA GLY A 274 21.58 4.53 -16.79
C GLY A 274 20.63 3.39 -17.13
N MET A 275 20.70 2.33 -16.36
CA MET A 275 19.81 1.20 -16.52
C MET A 275 19.46 0.59 -15.17
N ILE A 276 18.28 0.00 -15.07
CA ILE A 276 17.91 -0.90 -13.97
C ILE A 276 17.48 -2.23 -14.59
N LYS A 277 17.99 -3.34 -14.04
CA LYS A 277 17.48 -4.69 -14.33
C LYS A 277 16.80 -5.29 -13.11
N LEU A 278 15.76 -6.09 -13.33
CA LEU A 278 15.02 -6.77 -12.27
C LEU A 278 14.41 -8.07 -12.83
N SER A 279 14.58 -9.19 -12.14
CA SER A 279 13.75 -10.38 -12.39
C SER A 279 12.60 -10.40 -11.39
N PHE A 280 11.36 -10.46 -11.91
CA PHE A 280 10.14 -10.37 -11.12
C PHE A 280 9.14 -11.46 -11.48
N ASN A 281 8.15 -11.65 -10.61
CA ASN A 281 6.93 -12.41 -10.84
C ASN A 281 5.74 -11.60 -10.30
N ALA A 282 4.85 -11.12 -11.17
CA ALA A 282 3.69 -10.31 -10.78
C ALA A 282 2.70 -10.18 -11.94
N LYS A 283 1.46 -9.74 -11.67
CA LYS A 283 0.54 -9.28 -12.73
C LYS A 283 0.60 -7.76 -12.94
N GLU A 284 1.11 -7.03 -11.96
CA GLU A 284 1.29 -5.59 -12.03
C GLU A 284 2.69 -5.22 -11.52
N VAL A 285 3.35 -4.29 -12.21
CA VAL A 285 4.63 -3.72 -11.79
C VAL A 285 4.56 -2.21 -11.86
N ASN A 286 4.85 -1.55 -10.74
CA ASN A 286 4.91 -0.10 -10.65
C ASN A 286 6.30 0.33 -10.15
N ILE A 287 6.70 1.54 -10.52
CA ILE A 287 7.91 2.19 -10.00
C ILE A 287 7.56 3.54 -9.39
N VAL A 288 8.09 3.82 -8.20
CA VAL A 288 7.98 5.15 -7.57
C VAL A 288 9.25 5.94 -7.88
N THR A 289 9.08 7.08 -8.52
CA THR A 289 10.20 7.88 -9.07
C THR A 289 10.04 9.36 -8.84
N LYS A 290 11.14 10.10 -8.94
CA LYS A 290 11.18 11.56 -8.94
C LYS A 290 12.19 12.07 -9.97
N ASN A 291 12.00 13.32 -10.39
CA ASN A 291 12.76 14.06 -11.39
C ASN A 291 12.52 13.55 -12.82
N ASN A 292 12.61 14.48 -13.77
CA ASN A 292 12.25 14.20 -15.15
C ASN A 292 13.20 13.20 -15.79
N ALA A 293 12.63 12.19 -16.45
CA ALA A 293 13.38 11.20 -17.22
C ALA A 293 12.45 10.53 -18.24
N GLN A 294 13.05 9.97 -19.29
CA GLN A 294 12.38 9.00 -20.15
C GLN A 294 12.87 7.60 -19.79
N LEU A 295 11.92 6.70 -19.57
CA LEU A 295 12.17 5.28 -19.32
C LEU A 295 11.80 4.50 -20.58
N GLU A 296 12.66 3.59 -21.03
CA GLU A 296 12.35 2.66 -22.10
C GLU A 296 12.45 1.22 -21.59
N ILE A 297 11.35 0.47 -21.73
CA ILE A 297 11.10 -0.79 -21.00
C ILE A 297 11.23 -2.00 -21.94
N PHE A 298 11.96 -3.01 -21.49
CA PHE A 298 12.13 -4.28 -22.18
C PHE A 298 11.80 -5.44 -21.25
N LEU A 299 11.20 -6.50 -21.78
CA LEU A 299 11.02 -7.79 -21.13
C LEU A 299 11.80 -8.85 -21.91
N ASP A 300 12.76 -9.49 -21.25
CA ASP A 300 13.66 -10.50 -21.82
C ASP A 300 14.33 -10.03 -23.14
N GLY A 301 14.75 -8.76 -23.17
CA GLY A 301 15.40 -8.13 -24.32
C GLY A 301 14.44 -7.68 -25.44
N VAL A 302 13.12 -7.89 -25.29
CA VAL A 302 12.11 -7.46 -26.26
C VAL A 302 11.39 -6.20 -25.74
N PRO A 303 11.18 -5.16 -26.57
CA PRO A 303 10.41 -3.99 -26.17
C PRO A 303 9.04 -4.35 -25.60
N LEU A 304 8.64 -3.70 -24.49
CA LEU A 304 7.35 -3.94 -23.86
C LEU A 304 6.20 -3.79 -24.87
N THR A 305 5.31 -4.78 -24.90
CA THR A 305 4.19 -4.81 -25.84
C THR A 305 2.92 -4.20 -25.23
N LYS A 306 2.01 -3.72 -26.07
CA LYS A 306 0.69 -3.22 -25.66
C LYS A 306 -0.14 -4.21 -24.84
N LYS A 307 0.13 -5.52 -24.94
CA LYS A 307 -0.60 -6.55 -24.18
C LYS A 307 -0.28 -6.52 -22.68
N GLN A 308 0.91 -6.05 -22.33
CA GLN A 308 1.42 -6.01 -20.95
C GLN A 308 1.65 -4.58 -20.46
N ALA A 309 1.51 -3.58 -21.34
CA ALA A 309 1.75 -2.18 -21.03
C ALA A 309 0.83 -1.68 -19.92
N GLY A 310 1.42 -1.08 -18.90
CA GLY A 310 0.71 -0.37 -17.85
C GLY A 310 0.12 0.96 -18.30
N SER A 311 -0.65 1.60 -17.41
CA SER A 311 -1.39 2.84 -17.71
C SER A 311 -0.50 4.04 -18.03
N ASP A 312 0.75 4.03 -17.57
CA ASP A 312 1.68 5.17 -17.75
C ASP A 312 2.64 4.99 -18.95
N ILE A 313 2.46 3.94 -19.75
CA ILE A 313 3.19 3.77 -21.02
C ILE A 313 2.62 4.75 -22.06
N SER A 314 3.39 5.79 -22.42
CA SER A 314 2.95 6.88 -23.30
C SER A 314 3.02 6.50 -24.79
N PHE A 315 4.16 5.95 -25.23
CA PHE A 315 4.40 5.58 -26.62
C PHE A 315 5.33 4.37 -26.75
N GLY A 316 4.88 3.34 -27.48
CA GLY A 316 5.62 2.10 -27.65
C GLY A 316 5.83 1.39 -26.33
N ASN A 317 7.06 1.45 -25.82
CA ASN A 317 7.51 0.86 -24.57
C ASN A 317 8.08 1.90 -23.60
N ARG A 318 7.65 3.16 -23.70
CA ARG A 318 8.23 4.29 -22.95
C ARG A 318 7.30 4.90 -21.91
N ILE A 319 7.89 5.42 -20.84
CA ILE A 319 7.25 6.25 -19.81
C ILE A 319 7.99 7.59 -19.76
N ASP A 320 7.23 8.69 -19.75
CA ASP A 320 7.78 10.03 -19.51
C ASP A 320 7.52 10.42 -18.05
N VAL A 321 8.56 10.34 -17.23
CA VAL A 321 8.54 10.78 -15.83
C VAL A 321 8.59 12.30 -15.82
N SER A 322 7.57 12.92 -15.23
CA SER A 322 7.36 14.37 -15.23
C SER A 322 7.01 14.93 -13.85
N SER A 323 6.72 14.06 -12.88
CA SER A 323 6.42 14.43 -11.51
C SER A 323 6.88 13.34 -10.53
N ALA A 324 6.93 13.68 -9.24
CA ALA A 324 7.25 12.70 -8.21
C ALA A 324 6.02 11.85 -7.90
N GLY A 325 6.12 10.53 -8.07
CA GLY A 325 5.00 9.63 -7.82
C GLY A 325 5.20 8.23 -8.39
N MET A 326 4.13 7.47 -8.36
CA MET A 326 4.07 6.10 -8.87
C MET A 326 3.69 6.09 -10.35
N TYR A 327 4.40 5.28 -11.14
CA TYR A 327 4.15 5.02 -12.55
C TYR A 327 3.94 3.51 -12.75
N ASN A 328 2.82 3.14 -13.40
CA ASN A 328 2.47 1.78 -13.73
C ASN A 328 3.16 1.34 -15.03
N ILE A 329 4.12 0.41 -14.91
CA ILE A 329 4.92 -0.10 -16.02
C ILE A 329 4.20 -1.26 -16.70
N ILE A 330 3.71 -2.22 -15.89
CA ILE A 330 3.11 -3.47 -16.37
C ILE A 330 1.72 -3.62 -15.79
N SER A 331 0.78 -3.99 -16.65
CA SER A 331 -0.56 -4.47 -16.27
C SER A 331 -0.93 -5.67 -17.13
N SER A 332 -1.03 -6.86 -16.52
CA SER A 332 -1.40 -8.11 -17.18
C SER A 332 -2.56 -8.80 -16.49
N LYS A 333 -3.34 -9.59 -17.26
CA LYS A 333 -4.49 -10.34 -16.73
C LYS A 333 -4.09 -11.48 -15.78
N THR A 334 -2.91 -12.03 -15.97
CA THR A 334 -2.36 -13.14 -15.17
C THR A 334 -0.96 -12.78 -14.70
N SER A 335 -0.50 -13.44 -13.65
CA SER A 335 0.90 -13.32 -13.21
C SER A 335 1.85 -13.71 -14.35
N ILE A 336 2.92 -12.92 -14.53
CA ILE A 336 3.98 -13.16 -15.49
C ILE A 336 5.34 -13.08 -14.79
N ALA A 337 6.30 -13.88 -15.25
CA ALA A 337 7.67 -13.87 -14.75
C ALA A 337 8.63 -13.54 -15.88
N HIS A 338 9.38 -12.45 -15.73
CA HIS A 338 10.28 -11.93 -16.76
C HIS A 338 11.51 -11.26 -16.11
N THR A 339 12.56 -11.09 -16.91
CA THR A 339 13.59 -10.09 -16.64
C THR A 339 13.20 -8.79 -17.30
N MET A 340 12.96 -7.76 -16.49
CA MET A 340 12.72 -6.41 -16.96
C MET A 340 14.03 -5.62 -17.03
N GLU A 341 14.21 -4.91 -18.12
CA GLU A 341 15.27 -3.91 -18.29
C GLU A 341 14.63 -2.54 -18.51
N ILE A 342 15.09 -1.55 -17.77
CA ILE A 342 14.64 -0.16 -17.86
C ILE A 342 15.86 0.67 -18.28
N LEU A 343 15.87 1.15 -19.52
CA LEU A 343 16.83 2.15 -19.98
C LEU A 343 16.34 3.53 -19.53
N ILE A 344 17.23 4.31 -18.94
CA ILE A 344 16.89 5.62 -18.37
C ILE A 344 17.65 6.70 -19.13
N ASP A 345 16.95 7.72 -19.59
CA ASP A 345 17.52 8.97 -20.11
C ASP A 345 17.00 10.15 -19.27
N GLY A 346 17.84 10.69 -18.40
CA GLY A 346 17.45 11.72 -17.44
C GLY A 346 18.43 11.79 -16.27
N LYS A 347 19.36 12.75 -16.33
CA LYS A 347 20.29 12.99 -15.22
C LYS A 347 19.52 13.42 -13.97
N GLY A 348 19.83 12.80 -12.84
CA GLY A 348 19.17 13.05 -11.57
C GLY A 348 17.88 12.26 -11.39
N PHE A 349 17.53 11.35 -12.30
CA PHE A 349 16.43 10.40 -12.10
C PHE A 349 16.58 9.70 -10.74
N GLN A 350 15.52 9.73 -9.93
CA GLN A 350 15.49 9.10 -8.61
C GLN A 350 14.46 7.97 -8.60
N ALA A 351 14.87 6.80 -8.13
CA ALA A 351 13.99 5.64 -7.89
C ALA A 351 13.90 5.36 -6.38
N PHE A 352 12.68 5.07 -5.90
CA PHE A 352 12.39 4.84 -4.48
C PHE A 352 12.04 3.39 -4.20
N THR A 353 11.12 2.82 -4.97
CA THR A 353 10.67 1.44 -4.80
C THR A 353 10.06 0.87 -6.09
N PHE A 354 10.11 -0.45 -6.25
CA PHE A 354 9.20 -1.18 -7.12
C PHE A 354 8.10 -1.84 -6.29
N THR A 355 6.85 -1.68 -6.70
CA THR A 355 5.70 -2.35 -6.09
C THR A 355 5.02 -3.29 -7.09
N PHE A 356 4.33 -4.30 -6.55
CA PHE A 356 3.79 -5.41 -7.33
C PHE A 356 2.36 -5.76 -6.91
N GLY A 357 1.58 -6.25 -7.87
CA GLY A 357 0.21 -6.73 -7.69
C GLY A 357 -0.02 -8.12 -8.26
#